data_AF-A0A4Q2KQZ0-F1
#
_entry.id   AF-A0A4Q2KQZ0-F1
#
_cell.length_a   1.000
_cell.length_b   1.000
_cell.length_c   1.000
_cell.angle_alpha   90.00
_cell.angle_beta   90.00
_cell.angle_gamma   90.00
#
_symmetry.space_group_name_H-M   'P 1'
#
loop_
_entity.id
_entity.type
_entity.pdbx_description
1 polymer ?
#
loop_
_entity_poly.entity_id
_entity_poly.type
_entity_poly.pdbx_seq_one_letter_code
_entity_poly.pdbx_strand_id
1 'polypeptide(L)' 'YYDSNTKKMFYCKETNSYTSANSTYFEPFDNKELLNRLNNLHKLYLIYSGAGTFLNGTNIVLNIPSSAKNIIIAENNDG' A
#
# COMPACT_ATOMS: atom_id res chain seq x y z
N TYR A 1 7.67 -23.01 -10.01
CA TYR A 1 8.85 -23.74 -10.52
C TYR A 1 9.78 -22.75 -11.20
N TYR A 2 11.09 -22.95 -11.09
CA TYR A 2 12.10 -22.15 -11.82
C TYR A 2 12.62 -22.94 -13.02
N ASP A 3 12.43 -22.41 -14.21
CA ASP A 3 13.00 -22.98 -15.44
C ASP A 3 14.43 -22.48 -15.63
N SER A 4 15.40 -23.37 -15.47
CA SER A 4 16.81 -23.05 -15.64
C SER A 4 17.23 -22.76 -17.08
N ASN A 5 16.48 -23.21 -18.08
CA ASN A 5 16.76 -22.99 -19.51
C ASN A 5 16.32 -21.57 -19.91
N THR A 6 15.09 -21.20 -19.56
CA THR A 6 14.54 -19.86 -19.90
C THR A 6 14.86 -18.80 -18.84
N LYS A 7 15.43 -19.19 -17.70
CA LYS A 7 15.71 -18.34 -16.52
C LYS A 7 14.46 -17.65 -15.98
N LYS A 8 13.28 -18.26 -16.13
CA LYS A 8 11.99 -17.71 -15.71
C LYS A 8 11.42 -18.47 -14.53
N MET A 9 10.80 -17.73 -13.62
CA MET A 9 9.95 -18.29 -12.57
C MET A 9 8.56 -18.53 -13.15
N PHE A 10 7.88 -19.58 -12.70
CA PHE A 10 6.51 -19.90 -13.06
C PHE A 10 5.71 -20.21 -11.80
N TYR A 11 4.45 -19.78 -11.74
CA TYR A 11 3.55 -20.13 -10.66
C TYR A 11 2.41 -21.01 -11.19
N CYS A 12 1.92 -21.91 -10.32
CA CYS A 12 0.80 -22.78 -10.63
C CYS A 12 -0.50 -22.02 -10.34
N LYS A 13 -1.42 -21.94 -11.30
CA LYS A 13 -2.73 -21.30 -11.09
C LYS A 13 -3.75 -22.23 -10.47
N GLU A 14 -3.63 -23.52 -10.77
CA GLU A 14 -4.57 -24.55 -10.34
C GLU A 14 -3.98 -25.29 -9.14
N THR A 15 -4.67 -25.29 -8.02
CA THR A 15 -4.33 -26.14 -6.88
C THR A 15 -4.91 -27.53 -7.10
N ASN A 16 -4.11 -28.42 -7.69
CA ASN A 16 -4.28 -29.88 -7.79
C ASN A 16 -5.71 -30.41 -7.56
N SER A 17 -6.52 -30.44 -8.61
CA SER A 17 -7.73 -31.27 -8.66
C SER A 17 -7.41 -32.57 -9.39
N TYR A 18 -6.91 -33.57 -8.68
CA TYR A 18 -6.86 -35.00 -9.08
C TYR A 18 -6.27 -35.40 -10.46
N THR A 19 -5.68 -34.49 -11.24
CA THR A 19 -5.10 -34.75 -12.56
C THR A 19 -3.58 -34.58 -12.56
N SER A 20 -2.91 -35.32 -13.44
CA SER A 20 -1.46 -35.24 -13.64
C SER A 20 -1.02 -33.82 -13.99
N ALA A 21 0.19 -33.45 -13.56
CA ALA A 21 0.77 -32.13 -13.82
C ALA A 21 0.75 -31.81 -15.32
N ASN A 22 0.14 -30.69 -15.70
CA ASN A 22 0.06 -30.20 -17.06
C ASN A 22 0.77 -28.85 -17.19
N SER A 23 1.53 -28.64 -18.26
CA SER A 23 2.21 -27.37 -18.55
C SER A 23 1.26 -26.18 -18.67
N THR A 24 -0.02 -26.41 -19.02
CA THR A 24 -1.04 -25.36 -19.09
C THR A 24 -1.41 -24.77 -17.73
N TYR A 25 -1.08 -25.44 -16.62
CA TYR A 25 -1.38 -24.96 -15.26
C TYR A 25 -0.35 -23.95 -14.76
N PHE A 26 0.72 -23.72 -15.51
CA PHE A 26 1.82 -22.85 -15.11
C PHE A 26 1.87 -21.60 -15.99
N GLU A 27 1.94 -20.44 -15.34
CA GLU A 27 2.21 -19.18 -16.03
C GLU A 27 3.55 -18.58 -15.61
N PRO A 28 4.25 -17.90 -16.55
CA PRO A 28 5.49 -17.21 -16.24
C PRO A 28 5.18 -16.07 -15.28
N PHE A 29 6.00 -16.00 -14.25
CA PHE A 29 6.02 -14.90 -13.31
C PHE A 29 6.76 -13.72 -13.96
N ASP A 30 6.01 -12.70 -14.39
CA ASP A 30 6.59 -11.52 -15.04
C ASP A 30 7.15 -10.53 -14.00
N ASN A 31 8.47 -10.55 -13.84
CA ASN A 31 9.19 -9.65 -12.94
C ASN A 31 8.96 -8.16 -13.28
N LYS A 32 8.70 -7.81 -14.56
CA LYS A 32 8.40 -6.43 -14.94
C LYS A 32 7.02 -6.00 -14.45
N GLU A 33 6.03 -6.87 -14.57
CA GLU A 33 4.69 -6.62 -14.05
C GLU A 33 4.72 -6.51 -12.52
N LEU A 34 5.46 -7.39 -11.84
CA LEU A 34 5.62 -7.34 -10.39
C LEU A 34 6.30 -6.04 -9.93
N LEU A 35 7.39 -5.65 -10.59
CA LEU A 35 8.09 -4.40 -10.31
C LEU A 35 7.17 -3.20 -10.53
N ASN A 36 6.37 -3.19 -11.59
CA ASN A 36 5.39 -2.14 -11.85
C ASN A 36 4.33 -2.07 -10.75
N ARG A 37 3.81 -3.23 -10.30
CA ARG A 37 2.87 -3.29 -9.16
C ARG A 37 3.50 -2.81 -7.85
N LEU A 38 4.76 -3.14 -7.59
CA LEU A 38 5.51 -2.69 -6.41
C LEU A 38 5.81 -1.17 -6.45
N ASN A 39 6.17 -0.64 -7.62
CA ASN A 39 6.39 0.80 -7.79
C ASN A 39 5.10 1.60 -7.61
N ASN A 40 3.96 1.05 -8.04
CA ASN A 40 2.64 1.64 -7.85
C ASN A 40 1.99 1.22 -6.52
N LEU A 41 2.67 0.45 -5.67
CA LEU A 41 2.15 0.06 -4.38
C LEU A 41 2.06 1.31 -3.50
N HIS A 42 0.82 1.71 -3.15
CA HIS A 42 0.56 2.88 -2.31
C HIS A 42 1.36 2.77 -1.01
N LYS A 43 2.33 3.68 -0.83
CA LYS A 43 3.04 3.85 0.44
C LYS A 43 2.16 4.70 1.33
N LEU A 44 1.74 4.15 2.48
CA LEU A 44 1.13 4.95 3.53
C LEU A 44 2.20 5.91 4.07
N TYR A 45 2.06 7.19 3.76
CA TYR A 45 2.88 8.23 4.35
C TYR A 45 2.16 8.74 5.60
N LEU A 46 2.80 8.64 6.75
CA LEU A 46 2.28 9.19 7.99
C LEU A 46 2.35 10.73 7.86
N ILE A 47 1.22 11.36 7.55
CA ILE A 47 1.12 12.82 7.40
C ILE A 47 1.25 13.51 8.77
N TYR A 48 0.84 12.84 9.85
CA TYR A 48 0.90 13.35 11.20
C TYR A 48 1.06 12.20 12.20
N SER A 49 1.97 12.35 13.16
CA SER A 49 2.13 11.46 14.31
C SER A 49 1.94 12.28 15.58
N GLY A 50 0.75 12.23 16.15
CA GLY A 50 0.43 12.95 17.37
C GLY A 50 -1.00 12.71 17.81
N ALA A 51 -1.37 13.23 18.97
CA ALA A 51 -2.76 13.24 19.42
C ALA A 51 -3.53 14.33 18.67
N GLY A 52 -4.65 13.98 18.03
CA GLY A 52 -5.62 14.93 17.50
C GLY A 52 -6.80 15.03 18.43
N THR A 53 -7.30 16.25 18.67
CA THR A 53 -8.55 16.48 19.41
C THR A 53 -9.69 16.74 18.41
N PHE A 54 -10.81 16.05 18.59
CA PHE A 54 -12.02 16.27 17.79
C PHE A 54 -12.76 17.49 18.34
N LEU A 55 -13.00 18.49 17.50
CA LEU A 55 -13.92 19.59 17.80
C LEU A 55 -15.16 19.44 16.92
N ASN A 56 -16.29 19.07 17.54
CA ASN A 56 -17.64 19.10 16.96
C ASN A 56 -17.79 18.49 15.54
N GLY A 57 -17.16 17.34 15.29
CA GLY A 57 -17.39 16.54 14.08
C GLY A 57 -16.90 17.15 12.76
N THR A 58 -16.17 18.26 12.79
CA THR A 58 -15.67 18.93 11.58
C THR A 58 -14.17 18.69 11.40
N ASN A 59 -13.76 18.22 10.22
CA ASN A 59 -12.35 18.11 9.87
C ASN A 59 -11.78 19.51 9.63
N ILE A 60 -10.85 19.95 10.47
CA ILE A 60 -10.10 21.19 10.24
C ILE A 60 -8.82 20.82 9.50
N VAL A 61 -8.73 21.18 8.22
CA VAL A 61 -7.50 21.02 7.42
C VAL A 61 -6.66 22.29 7.58
N LEU A 62 -5.56 22.20 8.33
CA LEU A 62 -4.61 23.30 8.50
C LEU A 62 -3.30 22.96 7.78
N ASN A 63 -2.77 23.91 7.00
CA ASN A 63 -1.42 23.80 6.46
C ASN A 63 -0.41 24.18 7.55
N ILE A 64 0.01 23.20 8.35
CA ILE A 64 0.92 23.41 9.47
C ILE A 64 2.37 23.34 8.96
N PRO A 65 3.20 24.38 9.15
CA PRO A 65 4.61 24.33 8.80
C PRO A 65 5.34 23.23 9.59
N SER A 66 6.26 22.52 8.94
CA SER A 66 7.03 21.43 9.57
C SER A 66 7.91 21.87 10.74
N SER A 67 8.16 23.17 10.89
CA SER A 67 8.92 23.76 11.99
C SER A 67 8.08 24.05 13.25
N ALA A 68 6.76 23.88 13.19
CA ALA A 68 5.89 24.14 14.33
C ALA A 68 6.11 23.08 15.43
N LYS A 69 6.44 23.54 16.64
CA LYS A 69 6.60 22.65 17.81
C LYS A 69 5.31 22.48 18.61
N ASN A 70 4.44 23.49 18.61
CA ASN A 70 3.19 23.50 19.37
C ASN A 70 2.06 24.07 18.49
N ILE A 71 0.85 23.54 18.66
CA ILE A 71 -0.38 24.05 18.06
C ILE A 71 -1.36 24.30 19.20
N ILE A 72 -1.87 25.52 19.30
CA ILE A 72 -2.86 25.92 20.31
C ILE A 72 -4.14 26.28 19.55
N ILE A 73 -5.22 25.56 19.80
CA ILE A 73 -6.55 25.87 19.27
C ILE A 73 -7.36 26.44 20.44
N ALA A 74 -7.79 27.70 20.33
CA ALA A 74 -8.65 28.35 21.30
C ALA A 74 -10.00 28.63 20.64
N GLU A 75 -11.09 28.30 21.34
CA GLU A 75 -12.43 28.72 20.94
C GLU A 75 -12.60 30.20 21.32
N ASN A 76 -12.96 31.05 20.36
CA ASN A 76 -13.41 32.40 20.67
C ASN A 76 -14.86 32.33 21.14
N ASN A 77 -15.09 32.53 22.43
CA ASN A 77 -16.43 32.74 22.97
C ASN A 77 -16.75 34.23 22.81
N ASP A 78 -17.22 34.62 21.64
CA ASP A 78 -17.85 35.92 21.45
C ASP A 78 -19.26 35.83 22.06
N GLY A 79 -19.42 36.41 23.26
CA GLY A 79 -20.67 36.42 24.03
C GLY A 79 -21.77 37.29 23.44
#